data_AF-A0A645D4N7-F1
#
_entry.id   AF-A0A645D4N7-F1
#
_cell.length_a   1.000
_cell.length_b   1.000
_cell.length_c   1.000
_cell.angle_alpha   90.00
_cell.angle_beta   90.00
_cell.angle_gamma   90.00
#
_symmetry.space_group_name_H-M   'P 1'
#
loop_
_entity.id
_entity.type
_entity.pdbx_description
1 polymer ?
#
loop_
_entity_poly.entity_id
_entity_poly.type
_entity_poly.pdbx_seq_one_letter_code
_entity_poly.pdbx_strand_id
1 'polypeptide(L)' 'MVNSFHHQGVARVASGFSVTATTSEGLVEAIEVDDPGQWIVGVQGHPEVMDQGEGSPMGRLFKAFVAVAAR' A
#
# COMPACT_ATOMS: atom_id res chain seq x y z
N MET A 1 4.10 1.75 11.80
CA MET A 1 4.41 0.32 11.99
C MET A 1 3.29 -0.48 11.35
N VAL A 2 3.62 -1.55 10.62
CA VAL A 2 2.67 -2.46 9.96
C VAL A 2 3.03 -3.91 10.33
N ASN A 3 2.11 -4.84 10.09
CA ASN A 3 2.37 -6.27 10.24
C ASN A 3 3.14 -6.81 9.02
N SER A 4 3.70 -8.01 9.15
CA SER A 4 4.40 -8.70 8.07
C SER A 4 4.14 -10.20 8.19
N PHE A 5 3.51 -10.78 7.16
CA PHE A 5 3.17 -12.20 7.06
C PHE A 5 3.46 -12.73 5.65
N HIS A 6 4.68 -12.54 5.16
CA HIS A 6 5.08 -12.94 3.81
C HIS A 6 6.51 -13.48 3.81
N HIS A 7 6.78 -14.50 2.97
CA HIS A 7 8.13 -15.05 2.77
C HIS A 7 8.83 -14.45 1.55
N GLN A 8 8.09 -13.70 0.73
CA GLN A 8 8.56 -13.09 -0.50
C GLN A 8 8.35 -11.58 -0.42
N GLY A 9 9.10 -10.84 -1.22
CA GLY A 9 8.93 -9.40 -1.36
C GLY A 9 9.48 -8.91 -2.68
N VAL A 10 9.22 -7.66 -3.00
CA VAL A 10 9.54 -7.09 -4.31
C VAL A 10 11.05 -6.83 -4.42
N ALA A 11 11.72 -7.58 -5.30
CA ALA A 11 13.14 -7.39 -5.60
C ALA A 11 13.37 -6.24 -6.60
N ARG A 12 12.43 -6.02 -7.53
CA ARG A 12 12.49 -4.95 -8.53
C ARG A 12 11.08 -4.45 -8.82
N VAL A 13 10.89 -3.15 -8.66
CA VAL A 13 9.64 -2.48 -9.06
C VAL A 13 9.61 -2.28 -10.58
N ALA A 14 8.44 -2.53 -11.17
CA ALA A 14 8.23 -2.35 -12.60
C ALA A 14 8.24 -0.87 -13.00
N SER A 15 8.53 -0.57 -14.27
CA SER A 15 8.38 0.79 -14.79
C SER A 15 6.93 1.27 -14.68
N GLY A 16 6.73 2.56 -14.40
CA GLY A 16 5.40 3.14 -14.18
C GLY A 16 4.89 2.98 -12.75
N PHE A 17 5.72 2.49 -11.84
CA PHE A 17 5.47 2.43 -10.41
C PHE A 17 6.64 3.01 -9.62
N SER A 18 6.32 3.71 -8.55
CA SER A 18 7.26 4.24 -7.57
C SER A 18 7.13 3.53 -6.23
N VAL A 19 8.26 3.35 -5.53
CA VAL A 19 8.28 2.89 -4.14
C VAL A 19 7.84 4.03 -3.22
N THR A 20 6.80 3.80 -2.42
CA THR A 20 6.27 4.82 -1.50
C THR A 20 6.40 4.44 -0.02
N ALA A 21 6.76 3.19 0.29
CA ALA A 21 7.17 2.78 1.62
C ALA A 21 8.22 1.66 1.57
N THR A 22 9.14 1.68 2.54
CA THR A 22 10.12 0.61 2.77
C THR A 22 10.25 0.29 4.26
N THR A 23 10.72 -0.91 4.58
CA THR A 23 11.24 -1.22 5.93
C THR A 23 12.57 -0.49 6.19
N SER A 24 13.07 -0.55 7.43
CA SER A 24 14.40 -0.05 7.80
C SER A 24 15.55 -0.79 7.10
N GLU A 25 15.29 -2.01 6.62
CA GLU A 25 16.26 -2.82 5.86
C GLU A 25 16.12 -2.61 4.34
N GLY A 26 15.22 -1.72 3.91
CA GLY A 26 15.04 -1.36 2.50
C GLY A 26 14.12 -2.29 1.72
N LEU A 27 13.44 -3.24 2.36
CA LEU A 27 12.42 -4.05 1.69
C LEU A 27 11.23 -3.16 1.31
N VAL A 28 10.78 -3.26 0.06
CA VAL A 28 9.64 -2.49 -0.46
C VAL A 28 8.35 -2.98 0.21
N GLU A 29 7.64 -2.05 0.82
CA GLU A 29 6.39 -2.30 1.56
C GLU A 29 5.16 -1.65 0.91
N ALA A 30 5.37 -0.64 0.07
CA ALA A 30 4.29 -0.08 -0.74
C ALA A 30 4.81 0.46 -2.08
N ILE A 31 3.96 0.34 -3.10
CA ILE A 31 4.16 0.90 -4.43
C ILE A 31 2.90 1.63 -4.90
N GLU A 32 3.09 2.67 -5.70
CA GLU A 32 2.01 3.45 -6.31
C GLU A 32 2.30 3.65 -7.80
N VAL A 33 1.25 3.71 -8.62
CA VAL A 33 1.39 4.00 -10.06
C VAL A 33 1.81 5.45 -10.27
N ASP A 34 2.72 5.69 -11.22
CA ASP A 34 3.21 7.03 -11.54
C ASP A 34 2.18 7.87 -12.33
N ASP A 35 1.19 7.20 -12.95
CA ASP A 35 0.15 7.83 -13.76
C ASP A 35 -0.89 8.53 -12.88
N PRO A 36 -1.00 9.88 -12.92
CA PRO A 36 -1.99 10.62 -12.14
C PRO A 36 -3.44 10.38 -12.58
N GLY A 37 -3.67 9.78 -13.75
CA GLY A 37 -4.99 9.39 -14.25
C GLY A 37 -5.49 8.06 -13.71
N GLN A 38 -4.65 7.29 -13.01
CA GLN A 38 -4.99 6.00 -12.43
C GLN A 38 -4.86 6.03 -10.91
N TRP A 39 -5.64 5.19 -10.24
CA TRP A 39 -5.48 4.94 -8.81
C TRP A 39 -5.12 3.47 -8.61
N ILE A 40 -3.84 3.22 -8.37
CA ILE A 40 -3.31 1.88 -8.09
C ILE A 40 -2.32 2.00 -6.95
N VAL A 41 -2.64 1.34 -5.84
CA VAL A 41 -1.81 1.28 -4.64
C VAL A 41 -1.62 -0.20 -4.29
N GLY A 42 -0.38 -0.62 -4.12
CA GLY A 42 -0.02 -1.94 -3.61
C GLY A 42 0.64 -1.80 -2.25
N VAL A 43 0.20 -2.59 -1.27
CA VAL A 43 0.85 -2.70 0.05
C VAL A 43 1.24 -4.15 0.30
N GLN A 44 2.38 -4.36 0.96
CA GLN A 44 2.90 -5.69 1.25
C GLN A 44 2.38 -6.25 2.57
N GLY A 45 2.16 -5.39 3.56
CA GLY A 45 1.46 -5.73 4.80
C GLY A 45 -0.03 -6.04 4.60
N HIS A 46 -0.68 -6.44 5.69
CA HIS A 46 -2.09 -6.82 5.76
C HIS A 46 -2.92 -5.74 6.48
N PRO A 47 -3.34 -4.66 5.78
CA PRO A 47 -4.10 -3.56 6.38
C PRO A 47 -5.42 -4.00 7.00
N GLU A 48 -6.04 -5.06 6.48
CA GLU A 48 -7.30 -5.63 6.95
C GLU A 48 -7.21 -6.20 8.37
N VAL A 49 -6.03 -6.65 8.78
CA VAL A 49 -5.79 -7.20 10.14
C VAL A 49 -5.46 -6.08 11.13
N MET A 50 -5.15 -4.88 10.64
CA MET A 50 -4.74 -3.72 11.42
C MET A 50 -5.75 -2.58 11.36
N ASP A 51 -6.89 -2.77 10.70
CA ASP A 51 -7.94 -1.77 10.66
C ASP A 51 -8.58 -1.61 12.05
N GLN A 52 -8.56 -0.38 12.53
CA GLN A 52 -9.15 0.05 13.81
C GLN A 52 -10.21 1.13 13.60
N GLY A 53 -10.78 1.20 12.40
CA GLY A 53 -11.79 2.17 11.98
C GLY A 53 -11.22 3.31 11.14
N GLU A 54 -12.09 4.15 10.60
CA GLU A 54 -11.78 5.15 9.56
C GLU A 54 -10.68 6.16 9.93
N GLY A 55 -10.48 6.43 11.22
CA GLY A 55 -9.46 7.34 11.72
C GLY A 55 -8.05 6.73 11.79
N SER A 56 -7.94 5.40 11.69
CA SER A 56 -6.66 4.69 11.71
C SER A 56 -5.92 4.82 10.37
N PRO A 57 -4.59 4.65 10.32
CA PRO A 57 -3.86 4.65 9.06
C PRO A 57 -4.41 3.64 8.04
N MET A 58 -4.74 2.41 8.48
CA MET A 58 -5.27 1.37 7.59
C MET A 58 -6.72 1.67 7.17
N GLY A 59 -7.54 2.15 8.11
CA GLY A 59 -8.91 2.59 7.79
C GLY A 59 -8.94 3.74 6.78
N ARG A 60 -7.98 4.68 6.83
CA ARG A 60 -7.85 5.72 5.80
C ARG A 60 -7.49 5.17 4.42
N LEU A 61 -6.68 4.11 4.35
CA LEU A 61 -6.36 3.44 3.07
C LEU A 61 -7.63 2.83 2.46
N PHE A 62 -8.42 2.09 3.25
CA PHE A 62 -9.69 1.54 2.78
C PHE A 62 -10.70 2.63 2.41
N LYS A 63 -10.79 3.70 3.21
CA LYS A 63 -11.64 4.86 2.89
C LYS A 63 -11.28 5.50 1.56
N ALA A 64 -9.98 5.65 1.28
CA ALA A 64 -9.50 6.17 0.00
C ALA A 64 -9.87 5.23 -1.16
N PHE A 65 -9.67 3.91 -0.99
CA PHE A 65 -10.06 2.91 -1.98
C PHE A 65 -11.55 2.96 -2.32
N VAL A 66 -12.42 2.97 -1.30
CA VAL A 66 -13.89 3.05 -1.49
C VAL A 66 -14.28 4.36 -2.18
N ALA A 67 -13.68 5.48 -1.79
CA ALA A 67 -13.98 6.78 -2.39
C ALA A 67 -13.58 6.86 -3.87
N VAL A 68 -12.54 6.14 -4.29
CA VAL A 68 -12.14 6.04 -5.70
C VAL A 68 -13.08 5.11 -6.47
N ALA A 69 -13.45 3.97 -5.89
CA ALA A 69 -14.35 3.00 -6.52
C ALA A 69 -15.80 3.51 -6.70
N ALA A 70 -16.20 4.50 -5.91
CA ALA A 70 -17.52 5.12 -6.00
C ALA A 70 -17.63 6.25 -7.06
N ARG A 71 -16.56 6.53 -7.80
CA ARG A 71 -16.55 7.52 -8.90
C ARG A 71 -17.03 6.89 -10.20
#